data_AF-A0A5S3PUI5-F1
#
_entry.id   AF-A0A5S3PUI5-F1
#
_cell.length_a   1.000
_cell.length_b   1.000
_cell.length_c   1.000
_cell.angle_alpha   90.00
_cell.angle_beta   90.00
_cell.angle_gamma   90.00
#
_symmetry.space_group_name_H-M   'P 1'
#
loop_
_entity.id
_entity.type
_entity.pdbx_description
1 polymer ?
#
loop_
_entity_poly.entity_id
_entity_poly.type
_entity_poly.pdbx_seq_one_letter_code
_entity_poly.pdbx_strand_id
1 'polypeptide(L)' 'MKFIDEKEKLLLKMDSAIESHPNNGVLESLKRILSSYNSASQLNGVLSRTVVDNLDYKIQIGEDLIKFEEWFQHNQ' A
#
# COMPACT_ATOMS: atom_id res chain seq x y z
N MET A 1 -10.17 4.44 -12.39
CA MET A 1 -9.34 3.26 -12.05
C MET A 1 -10.24 2.13 -11.62
N LYS A 2 -9.91 0.88 -11.95
CA LYS A 2 -10.54 -0.28 -11.29
C LYS A 2 -9.70 -0.63 -10.06
N PHE A 3 -10.35 -0.86 -8.92
CA PHE A 3 -9.67 -1.14 -7.65
C PHE A 3 -8.73 -2.34 -7.74
N ILE A 4 -9.20 -3.45 -8.32
CA ILE A 4 -8.42 -4.68 -8.43
C ILE A 4 -7.17 -4.47 -9.28
N ASP A 5 -7.29 -3.90 -10.47
CA ASP A 5 -6.16 -3.66 -11.38
C ASP A 5 -5.06 -2.82 -10.71
N GLU A 6 -5.44 -1.82 -9.92
CA GLU A 6 -4.50 -0.92 -9.26
C GLU A 6 -3.89 -1.53 -8.00
N LYS A 7 -4.68 -2.31 -7.26
CA LYS A 7 -4.19 -3.14 -6.16
C LYS A 7 -3.13 -4.11 -6.65
N GLU A 8 -3.37 -4.80 -7.77
CA GLU A 8 -2.43 -5.76 -8.35
C GLU A 8 -1.12 -5.09 -8.79
N LYS A 9 -1.19 -3.95 -9.46
CA LYS A 9 0.00 -3.15 -9.80
C LYS A 9 0.80 -2.76 -8.56
N LEU A 10 0.10 -2.34 -7.50
CA LEU A 10 0.74 -1.91 -6.27
C LEU A 10 1.39 -3.08 -5.54
N LEU A 11 0.74 -4.25 -5.50
CA LEU A 11 1.32 -5.50 -4.96
C LEU A 11 2.62 -5.89 -5.67
N LEU A 12 2.68 -5.77 -7.00
CA LEU A 12 3.92 -6.02 -7.75
C LEU A 12 5.03 -5.04 -7.37
N LYS A 13 4.72 -3.75 -7.19
CA LYS A 13 5.70 -2.77 -6.71
C LYS A 13 6.16 -3.07 -5.28
N MET A 14 5.27 -3.59 -4.43
CA MET A 14 5.62 -4.01 -3.08
C MET A 14 6.62 -5.17 -3.09
N ASP A 15 6.47 -6.13 -4.00
CA ASP A 15 7.43 -7.23 -4.15
C ASP A 15 8.84 -6.71 -4.44
N SER A 16 8.98 -5.80 -5.42
CA SER A 16 10.27 -5.17 -5.71
C SER A 16 10.84 -4.36 -4.53
N ALA A 17 9.97 -3.69 -3.77
CA ALA A 17 10.39 -2.93 -2.59
C ALA A 17 10.89 -3.84 -1.46
N ILE A 18 10.24 -4.99 -1.24
CA ILE A 18 10.65 -6.02 -0.28
C ILE A 18 11.98 -6.63 -0.69
N GLU A 19 12.14 -7.00 -1.96
CA GLU A 19 13.41 -7.53 -2.49
C GLU A 19 14.58 -6.55 -2.29
N SER A 20 14.31 -5.25 -2.47
CA SER A 20 15.31 -4.20 -2.28
C SER A 20 15.58 -3.86 -0.80
N HIS A 21 14.66 -4.20 0.11
CA HIS A 21 14.74 -3.92 1.54
C HIS A 21 14.30 -5.12 2.38
N PRO A 22 15.01 -6.28 2.29
CA PRO A 22 14.53 -7.56 2.80
C PRO A 22 14.33 -7.62 4.32
N ASN A 23 14.97 -6.71 5.06
CA ASN A 23 14.85 -6.64 6.52
C ASN A 23 13.76 -5.66 7.00
N ASN A 24 13.00 -5.05 6.07
CA ASN A 24 11.94 -4.12 6.42
C ASN A 24 10.60 -4.86 6.59
N GLY A 25 10.33 -5.34 7.80
CA GLY A 25 9.09 -6.04 8.15
C GLY A 25 7.80 -5.21 8.00
N VAL A 26 7.92 -3.88 7.88
CA VAL A 26 6.78 -2.99 7.61
C VAL A 26 6.24 -3.22 6.21
N LEU A 27 7.13 -3.41 5.21
CA LEU A 27 6.73 -3.68 3.82
C LEU A 27 5.92 -4.98 3.71
N GLU A 28 6.38 -6.04 4.37
CA GLU A 28 5.66 -7.32 4.45
C GLU A 28 4.29 -7.18 5.12
N SER A 29 4.19 -6.33 6.14
CA SER A 29 2.93 -6.06 6.85
C SER A 29 1.96 -5.29 5.96
N LEU A 30 2.44 -4.23 5.31
CA LEU A 30 1.67 -3.44 4.34
C LEU A 30 1.17 -4.30 3.17
N LYS A 31 1.99 -5.23 2.66
CA LYS A 31 1.60 -6.13 1.56
C LYS A 31 0.47 -7.05 1.97
N ARG A 32 0.53 -7.59 3.19
CA ARG A 32 -0.54 -8.43 3.77
C ARG A 32 -1.83 -7.66 3.94
N ILE A 33 -1.75 -6.43 4.46
CA ILE A 33 -2.92 -5.54 4.61
C ILE A 33 -3.53 -5.27 3.23
N LEU A 34 -2.73 -4.80 2.26
CA LEU A 34 -3.19 -4.51 0.91
C LEU A 34 -3.82 -5.73 0.23
N SER A 35 -3.19 -6.90 0.34
CA SER A 35 -3.69 -8.17 -0.22
C SER A 35 -5.06 -8.56 0.34
N SER A 36 -5.35 -8.20 1.58
CA SER A 36 -6.62 -8.54 2.25
C SER A 36 -7.83 -7.77 1.74
N TYR A 37 -7.61 -6.65 1.03
CA TYR A 37 -8.69 -5.83 0.49
C TYR A 37 -9.18 -6.37 -0.85
N ASN A 38 -10.48 -6.59 -0.94
CA ASN A 38 -11.19 -7.03 -2.14
C ASN A 38 -11.98 -5.90 -2.81
N SER A 39 -12.18 -4.77 -2.11
CA SER A 39 -12.90 -3.61 -2.64
C SER A 39 -12.46 -2.31 -1.95
N ALA A 40 -12.73 -1.20 -2.62
CA ALA A 40 -12.40 0.15 -2.14
C ALA A 40 -13.12 0.50 -0.81
N SER A 41 -14.31 -0.06 -0.56
CA SER A 41 -15.07 0.19 0.67
C SER A 41 -14.41 -0.38 1.94
N GLN A 42 -13.41 -1.24 1.80
CA GLN A 42 -12.63 -1.78 2.92
C GLN A 42 -11.46 -0.87 3.33
N LEU A 43 -11.16 0.16 2.53
CA LEU A 43 -10.10 1.12 2.85
C LEU A 43 -10.50 2.00 4.02
N ASN A 44 -9.66 2.03 5.05
CA ASN A 44 -9.99 2.65 6.34
C ASN A 44 -8.84 3.48 6.93
N GLY A 45 -7.82 3.83 6.13
CA GLY A 45 -6.69 4.65 6.56
C GLY A 45 -5.52 3.85 7.15
N VAL A 46 -5.65 2.52 7.27
CA VAL A 46 -4.62 1.68 7.91
C VAL A 46 -3.34 1.65 7.08
N LEU A 47 -3.42 1.67 5.75
CA LEU A 47 -2.23 1.71 4.89
C LEU A 47 -1.45 3.01 5.13
N SER A 48 -2.13 4.15 4.97
CA SER A 48 -1.52 5.47 5.12
C SER A 48 -0.93 5.67 6.51
N ARG A 49 -1.66 5.27 7.56
CA ARG A 49 -1.17 5.36 8.93
C ARG A 49 0.07 4.50 9.16
N THR A 50 0.05 3.26 8.68
CA THR A 50 1.21 2.36 8.81
C THR A 50 2.43 2.94 8.09
N VAL A 51 2.24 3.56 6.92
CA VAL A 51 3.32 4.25 6.19
C VAL A 51 3.87 5.42 7.01
N VAL A 52 3.02 6.34 7.47
CA VAL A 52 3.45 7.53 8.22
C VAL A 52 4.17 7.16 9.52
N ASP A 53 3.66 6.17 10.24
CA ASP A 53 4.18 5.80 11.56
C ASP A 53 5.47 4.98 11.48
N ASN A 54 5.68 4.20 10.41
CA ASN A 54 6.71 3.15 10.39
C ASN A 54 7.61 3.13 9.16
N LEU A 55 7.21 3.77 8.05
CA LEU A 55 7.99 3.74 6.82
C LEU A 55 8.83 5.02 6.72
N ASP A 56 10.14 4.86 6.59
CA ASP A 56 11.04 5.99 6.32
C ASP A 56 10.61 6.69 5.01
N TYR A 57 10.60 8.02 5.03
CA TYR A 57 10.08 8.88 3.96
C TYR A 57 10.82 8.70 2.62
N LYS A 58 11.98 8.04 2.62
CA LYS A 58 12.78 7.77 1.42
C LYS A 58 12.26 6.62 0.55
N ILE A 59 11.23 5.90 1.00
CA ILE A 59 10.71 4.73 0.29
C ILE A 59 9.51 5.13 -0.58
N GLN A 60 9.71 5.20 -1.90
CA GLN A 60 8.68 5.60 -2.89
C GLN A 60 7.38 4.78 -2.79
N ILE A 61 7.44 3.51 -2.42
CA ILE A 61 6.25 2.66 -2.29
C ILE A 61 5.30 3.15 -1.17
N GLY A 62 5.81 3.89 -0.18
CA GLY A 62 4.99 4.53 0.84
C GLY A 62 4.06 5.59 0.27
N GLU A 63 4.58 6.48 -0.60
CA GLU A 63 3.75 7.49 -1.25
C GLU A 63 2.69 6.86 -2.17
N ASP A 64 3.06 5.79 -2.88
CA ASP A 64 2.14 5.09 -3.78
C ASP A 64 0.98 4.44 -2.99
N LEU A 65 1.25 3.91 -1.79
CA LEU A 65 0.23 3.37 -0.88
C LEU A 65 -0.73 4.46 -0.36
N ILE A 66 -0.20 5.62 0.03
CA ILE A 66 -1.02 6.75 0.49
C ILE A 66 -1.92 7.25 -0.65
N LYS A 67 -1.35 7.50 -1.84
CA LYS A 67 -2.10 7.96 -3.02
C LYS A 67 -3.19 6.96 -3.43
N PHE A 68 -2.89 5.66 -3.35
CA PHE A 68 -3.88 4.61 -3.62
C PHE A 68 -5.08 4.71 -2.66
N GLU A 69 -4.81 4.78 -1.35
CA GLU A 69 -5.87 4.84 -0.34
C GLU A 69 -6.69 6.15 -0.45
N GLU A 70 -6.02 7.29 -0.60
CA GLU A 70 -6.67 8.60 -0.76
C GLU A 70 -7.55 8.66 -2.02
N TRP A 71 -7.06 8.15 -3.16
CA TRP A 71 -7.83 8.17 -4.40
C TRP A 71 -9.14 7.39 -4.27
N PHE A 72 -9.07 6.16 -3.76
CA PHE A 72 -10.25 5.30 -3.64
C PHE A 72 -11.17 5.72 -2.49
N GLN A 73 -10.69 6.39 -1.45
CA GLN A 73 -11.57 6.94 -0.41
C GLN A 73 -12.39 8.14 -0.88
N HIS A 74 -11.86 8.98 -1.78
CA HIS A 74 -12.53 10.20 -2.24
C HIS A 74 -13.28 10.07 -3.56
N ASN A 75 -13.06 9.01 -4.34
CA ASN A 75 -13.63 8.82 -5.68
C ASN A 75 -14.49 7.54 -5.79
N GLN A 76 -15.10 7.12 -4.68
CA GLN A 76 -16.03 5.98 -4.61
C GLN A 76 -17.46 6.33 -5.02
#